data_AF-A0A0S2S940-F1
#
_entry.id   AF-A0A0S2S940-F1
#
_cell.length_a   1.000
_cell.length_b   1.000
_cell.length_c   1.000
_cell.angle_alpha   90.00
_cell.angle_beta   90.00
_cell.angle_gamma   90.00
#
_symmetry.space_group_name_H-M   'P 1'
#
loop_
_entity.id
_entity.type
_entity.pdbx_description
1 polymer ?
#
loop_
_entity_poly.entity_id
_entity_poly.type
_entity_poly.pdbx_seq_one_letter_code
_entity_poly.pdbx_strand_id
1 'polypeptide(L)'
;MSKYDQAAIEAVELIYQGATNSPVEAWDIATSELFGKGSWGQKKGCPKNAFLGLCEEGCIEGIPKGLYNTRRKSKNKDYAIKAVKLIKVQPNLLENIKELWNKVTNNSGISHNHQMDVVKALSKKNYIQG
;
A
#
# COMPACT_ATOMS: atom_id res chain seq x y z
N MET A 1 -10.75 -9.04 -5.93
CA MET A 1 -9.55 -8.19 -5.82
C MET A 1 -9.74 -7.00 -6.75
N SER A 2 -9.37 -5.80 -6.32
CA SER A 2 -9.32 -4.61 -7.19
C SER A 2 -8.17 -4.76 -8.22
N LYS A 3 -7.77 -3.67 -8.89
CA LYS A 3 -6.49 -3.64 -9.61
C LYS A 3 -5.34 -3.09 -8.76
N TYR A 4 -5.62 -2.38 -7.67
CA TYR A 4 -4.57 -1.78 -6.82
C TYR A 4 -4.00 -2.73 -5.77
N ASP A 5 -4.78 -3.68 -5.28
CA ASP A 5 -4.30 -4.83 -4.52
C ASP A 5 -3.40 -5.72 -5.37
N GLN A 6 -3.79 -6.01 -6.62
CA GLN A 6 -2.92 -6.73 -7.54
C GLN A 6 -1.63 -5.95 -7.82
N ALA A 7 -1.73 -4.64 -8.11
CA ALA A 7 -0.56 -3.79 -8.33
C ALA A 7 0.41 -3.78 -7.12
N ALA A 8 -0.13 -3.76 -5.89
CA ALA A 8 0.70 -3.78 -4.69
C ALA A 8 1.48 -5.09 -4.55
N ILE A 9 0.84 -6.23 -4.85
CA ILE A 9 1.48 -7.54 -4.82
C ILE A 9 2.55 -7.64 -5.90
N GLU A 10 2.20 -7.29 -7.15
CA GLU A 10 3.13 -7.32 -8.28
C GLU A 10 4.33 -6.38 -8.05
N ALA A 11 4.12 -5.20 -7.47
CA ALA A 11 5.21 -4.30 -7.13
C ALA A 11 6.19 -4.89 -6.11
N VAL A 12 5.73 -5.65 -5.12
CA VAL A 12 6.63 -6.35 -4.18
C VAL A 12 7.38 -7.48 -4.90
N GLU A 13 6.68 -8.26 -5.72
CA GLU A 13 7.27 -9.37 -6.47
C GLU A 13 8.34 -8.92 -7.46
N LEU A 14 8.12 -7.81 -8.16
CA LEU A 14 9.13 -7.20 -9.04
C LEU A 14 10.42 -6.84 -8.28
N ILE A 15 10.30 -6.41 -7.02
CA ILE A 15 11.46 -6.10 -6.17
C ILE A 15 12.16 -7.38 -5.74
N TYR A 16 11.41 -8.38 -5.28
CA TYR A 16 11.96 -9.66 -4.83
C TYR A 16 12.67 -10.42 -5.95
N GLN A 17 12.16 -10.31 -7.18
CA GLN A 17 12.76 -10.94 -8.37
C GLN A 17 13.96 -10.16 -8.91
N GLY A 18 14.29 -9.00 -8.32
CA GLY A 18 15.40 -8.15 -8.75
C GLY A 18 15.15 -7.41 -10.07
N ALA A 19 13.90 -7.33 -10.54
CA ALA A 19 13.55 -6.56 -11.73
C ALA A 19 13.77 -5.05 -11.52
N THR A 20 13.58 -4.57 -10.30
CA THR A 20 13.99 -3.24 -9.85
C THR A 20 14.20 -3.22 -8.34
N ASN A 21 15.10 -2.38 -7.83
CA ASN A 21 15.26 -2.13 -6.39
C ASN A 21 14.49 -0.89 -5.91
N SER A 22 13.74 -0.23 -6.79
CA SER A 22 13.02 1.00 -6.50
C SER A 22 11.53 0.72 -6.29
N PRO A 23 10.98 0.92 -5.08
CA PRO A 23 9.54 0.80 -4.85
C PRO A 23 8.69 1.73 -5.73
N VAL A 24 9.23 2.90 -6.08
CA VAL A 24 8.55 3.85 -6.97
C VAL A 24 8.42 3.26 -8.37
N GLU A 25 9.52 2.71 -8.89
CA GLU A 25 9.55 2.10 -10.21
C GLU A 25 8.69 0.84 -10.26
N ALA A 26 8.79 -0.03 -9.26
CA ALA A 26 7.99 -1.25 -9.18
C ALA A 26 6.48 -0.97 -9.18
N TRP A 27 6.04 0.03 -8.41
CA TRP A 27 4.65 0.48 -8.44
C TRP A 27 4.24 1.01 -9.81
N ASP A 28 5.10 1.83 -10.44
CA ASP A 28 4.80 2.43 -11.73
C ASP A 28 4.78 1.39 -12.87
N ILE A 29 5.59 0.33 -12.80
CA ILE A 29 5.55 -0.83 -13.71
C ILE A 29 4.22 -1.58 -13.52
N ALA A 30 3.95 -2.09 -12.31
CA ALA A 30 2.76 -2.90 -12.04
C ALA A 30 1.47 -2.16 -12.39
N THR A 31 1.37 -0.88 -12.02
CA THR A 31 0.18 -0.10 -12.39
C THR A 31 0.10 0.28 -13.87
N SER A 32 1.23 0.38 -14.59
CA SER A 32 1.21 0.54 -16.05
C SER A 32 0.65 -0.69 -16.74
N GLU A 33 1.02 -1.88 -16.29
CA GLU A 33 0.57 -3.15 -16.85
C GLU A 33 -0.93 -3.36 -16.61
N LEU A 34 -1.41 -3.08 -15.39
CA LEU A 34 -2.80 -3.34 -15.01
C LEU A 34 -3.81 -2.29 -15.51
N PHE A 35 -3.39 -1.02 -15.60
CA PHE A 35 -4.28 0.10 -15.96
C PHE A 35 -3.97 0.71 -17.33
N GLY A 36 -2.85 0.37 -17.95
CA GLY A 36 -2.32 1.04 -19.13
C GLY A 36 -1.45 2.25 -18.75
N LYS A 37 -0.30 2.36 -19.42
CA LYS A 37 0.64 3.47 -19.26
C LYS A 37 -0.03 4.81 -19.58
N GLY A 38 0.15 5.78 -18.69
CA GLY A 38 -0.41 7.12 -18.78
C GLY A 38 -1.83 7.27 -18.24
N SER A 39 -2.51 6.16 -17.89
CA SER A 39 -3.90 6.18 -17.43
C SER A 39 -4.08 6.89 -16.08
N TRP A 40 -5.32 7.32 -15.81
CA TRP A 40 -5.67 7.90 -14.51
C TRP A 40 -5.49 6.89 -13.36
N GLY A 41 -5.73 5.60 -13.64
CA GLY A 41 -5.52 4.52 -12.68
C GLY A 41 -4.05 4.43 -12.25
N GLN A 42 -3.13 4.38 -13.22
CA GLN A 42 -1.70 4.38 -12.94
C GLN A 42 -1.26 5.59 -12.10
N LYS A 43 -1.76 6.78 -12.43
CA LYS A 43 -1.36 8.03 -11.78
C LYS A 43 -2.04 8.28 -10.43
N LYS A 44 -2.93 7.39 -9.96
CA LYS A 44 -3.73 7.64 -8.75
C LYS A 44 -2.85 7.67 -7.48
N GLY A 45 -2.82 8.84 -6.82
CA GLY A 45 -1.91 9.07 -5.69
C GLY A 45 -2.28 8.39 -4.37
N CYS A 46 -3.56 8.11 -4.08
CA CYS A 46 -3.97 7.51 -2.80
C CYS A 46 -3.35 6.12 -2.56
N PRO A 47 -3.56 5.13 -3.43
CA PRO A 47 -2.94 3.81 -3.27
C PRO A 47 -1.41 3.85 -3.44
N LYS A 48 -0.88 4.66 -4.39
CA LYS A 48 0.57 4.85 -4.55
C LYS A 48 1.24 5.32 -3.27
N ASN A 49 0.68 6.35 -2.64
CA ASN A 49 1.26 6.92 -1.42
C ASN A 49 1.09 6.00 -0.20
N ALA A 50 0.07 5.14 -0.18
CA ALA A 50 -0.07 4.10 0.84
C ALA A 50 1.04 3.05 0.68
N PHE A 51 1.21 2.49 -0.53
CA PHE A 51 2.25 1.50 -0.83
C PHE A 51 3.65 2.04 -0.52
N LEU A 52 4.02 3.18 -1.10
CA LEU A 52 5.35 3.77 -0.87
C LEU A 52 5.57 4.10 0.60
N GLY A 53 4.54 4.58 1.30
CA GLY A 53 4.62 4.87 2.73
C GLY A 53 4.92 3.62 3.58
N LEU A 54 4.40 2.46 3.21
CA LEU A 54 4.72 1.19 3.86
C LEU A 54 6.16 0.76 3.58
N CYS A 55 6.65 0.92 2.34
CA CYS A 55 8.05 0.66 2.01
C CYS A 55 9.00 1.58 2.80
N GLU A 56 8.70 2.88 2.87
CA GLU A 56 9.55 3.86 3.57
C GLU A 56 9.75 3.53 5.04
N GLU A 57 8.69 3.08 5.72
CA GLU A 57 8.76 2.70 7.14
C GLU A 57 9.31 1.29 7.37
N GLY A 58 9.64 0.56 6.30
CA GLY A 58 10.10 -0.83 6.36
C GLY A 58 9.03 -1.76 6.87
N CYS A 59 7.76 -1.48 6.55
CA CYS A 59 6.66 -2.38 6.89
C CYS A 59 6.62 -3.60 5.97
N ILE A 60 7.21 -3.52 4.78
CA ILE A 60 7.27 -4.63 3.81
C ILE A 60 8.58 -5.40 4.02
N GLU A 61 8.49 -6.71 4.17
CA GLU A 61 9.65 -7.59 4.33
C GLU A 61 10.60 -7.47 3.14
N GLY A 62 11.92 -7.60 3.37
CA GLY A 62 12.92 -7.53 2.29
C GLY A 62 13.09 -6.16 1.61
N ILE A 63 12.22 -5.18 1.86
CA ILE A 63 12.34 -3.82 1.32
C ILE A 63 12.96 -2.90 2.39
N PRO A 64 14.16 -2.33 2.16
CA PRO A 64 14.79 -1.43 3.12
C PRO A 64 13.96 -0.18 3.42
N LYS A 65 14.14 0.37 4.62
CA LYS A 65 13.62 1.70 4.93
C LYS A 65 14.29 2.75 4.06
N GLY A 66 13.54 3.79 3.70
CA GLY A 66 14.05 4.83 2.82
C GLY A 66 13.08 5.98 2.60
N LEU A 67 13.42 6.85 1.66
CA LEU A 67 12.55 7.92 1.17
C LEU A 67 12.16 7.59 -0.27
N TYR A 68 10.91 7.20 -0.46
CA TYR A 68 10.35 6.75 -1.75
C TYR A 68 9.18 7.64 -2.19
N ASN A 69 8.50 8.27 -1.25
CA ASN A 69 7.45 9.23 -1.52
C ASN A 69 8.05 10.62 -1.72
N THR A 70 7.61 11.30 -2.78
CA THR A 70 8.00 12.70 -3.01
C THR A 70 7.37 13.65 -1.99
N ARG A 71 6.25 13.25 -1.36
CA ARG A 71 5.60 14.01 -0.29
C ARG A 71 5.99 13.49 1.08
N ARG A 72 6.90 14.22 1.77
CA ARG A 72 7.31 13.92 3.15
C ARG A 72 6.16 13.86 4.15
N LYS A 73 5.09 14.64 3.94
CA LYS A 73 3.87 14.64 4.76
C LYS A 73 2.69 14.15 3.92
N SER A 74 2.44 12.85 3.97
CA SER A 74 1.35 12.22 3.24
C SER A 74 0.38 11.56 4.21
N LYS A 75 -0.83 12.11 4.34
CA LYS A 75 -1.91 11.46 5.14
C LYS A 75 -2.14 10.02 4.70
N ASN A 76 -1.96 9.74 3.41
CA ASN A 76 -2.16 8.40 2.86
C ASN A 76 -1.11 7.39 3.34
N LYS A 77 0.13 7.86 3.53
CA LYS A 77 1.20 7.11 4.19
C LYS A 77 0.81 6.85 5.66
N ASP A 78 0.44 7.90 6.38
CA ASP A 78 0.09 7.80 7.81
C ASP A 78 -1.07 6.83 8.05
N TYR A 79 -2.09 6.86 7.19
CA TYR A 79 -3.23 5.94 7.26
C TYR A 79 -2.82 4.49 7.02
N ALA A 80 -1.95 4.21 6.03
CA ALA A 80 -1.48 2.86 5.76
C ALA A 80 -0.66 2.31 6.94
N ILE A 81 0.26 3.12 7.50
CA ILE A 81 1.07 2.74 8.67
C ILE A 81 0.17 2.48 9.89
N LYS A 82 -0.81 3.36 10.14
CA LYS A 82 -1.77 3.19 11.25
C LYS A 82 -2.60 1.91 11.05
N ALA A 83 -3.02 1.61 9.82
CA ALA A 83 -3.73 0.38 9.51
C ALA A 83 -2.88 -0.86 9.82
N VAL A 84 -1.62 -0.88 9.40
CA VAL A 84 -0.68 -1.97 9.72
C VAL A 84 -0.50 -2.15 11.23
N LYS A 85 -0.34 -1.05 11.99
CA LYS A 85 -0.26 -1.12 13.45
C LYS A 85 -1.53 -1.71 14.08
N LEU A 86 -2.70 -1.34 13.58
CA LEU A 86 -3.98 -1.85 14.08
C LEU A 86 -4.16 -3.35 13.80
N ILE A 87 -3.88 -3.81 12.58
CA ILE A 87 -4.04 -5.23 12.23
C ILE A 87 -3.03 -6.13 12.93
N LYS A 88 -1.84 -5.62 13.30
CA LYS A 88 -0.89 -6.36 14.14
C LYS A 88 -1.47 -6.67 15.53
N VAL A 89 -2.25 -5.76 16.08
CA VAL A 89 -2.90 -5.92 17.40
C VAL A 89 -4.25 -6.64 17.27
N GLN A 90 -4.97 -6.41 16.18
CA GLN A 90 -6.33 -6.93 15.92
C GLN A 90 -6.41 -7.50 14.48
N PRO A 91 -5.85 -8.70 14.21
CA PRO A 91 -5.77 -9.25 12.86
C PRO A 91 -7.12 -9.46 12.17
N ASN A 92 -8.18 -9.71 12.94
CA ASN A 92 -9.56 -9.85 12.47
C ASN A 92 -10.09 -8.60 11.74
N LEU A 93 -9.49 -7.42 11.94
CA LEU A 93 -9.84 -6.20 11.21
C LEU A 93 -9.60 -6.31 9.69
N LEU A 94 -8.76 -7.23 9.22
CA LEU A 94 -8.56 -7.48 7.78
C LEU A 94 -9.82 -8.02 7.08
N GLU A 95 -10.70 -8.66 7.84
CA GLU A 95 -11.99 -9.16 7.33
C GLU A 95 -13.08 -8.08 7.37
N ASN A 96 -12.88 -6.98 8.10
CA ASN A 96 -13.78 -5.84 8.16
C ASN A 96 -13.08 -4.52 7.82
N ILE A 97 -12.84 -4.31 6.52
CA ILE A 97 -12.13 -3.12 6.01
C ILE A 97 -12.84 -1.81 6.36
N LYS A 98 -14.17 -1.81 6.45
CA LYS A 98 -14.94 -0.64 6.88
C LYS A 98 -14.59 -0.27 8.32
N GLU A 99 -14.57 -1.25 9.22
CA GLU A 99 -14.19 -1.02 10.63
C GLU A 99 -12.72 -0.61 10.76
N LEU A 100 -11.81 -1.29 10.06
CA LEU A 100 -10.39 -0.91 10.03
C LEU A 100 -10.24 0.56 9.60
N TRP A 101 -10.90 0.95 8.51
CA TRP A 101 -10.83 2.30 8.00
C TRP A 101 -11.42 3.35 8.96
N ASN A 102 -12.52 3.02 9.62
CA ASN A 102 -13.10 3.89 10.64
C ASN A 102 -12.15 4.08 11.82
N LYS A 103 -11.46 3.04 12.28
CA LYS A 103 -10.43 3.16 13.33
C LYS A 103 -9.21 3.97 12.86
N VAL A 104 -8.78 3.78 11.62
CA VAL A 104 -7.67 4.53 11.01
C VAL A 104 -7.98 6.03 10.95
N THR A 105 -9.20 6.39 10.53
CA THR A 105 -9.59 7.78 10.29
C THR A 105 -10.38 8.44 11.41
N ASN A 106 -10.54 7.75 12.55
CA ASN A 106 -11.38 8.20 13.66
C ASN A 106 -12.82 8.52 13.19
N ASN A 107 -13.38 7.65 12.35
CA ASN A 107 -14.74 7.73 11.82
C ASN A 107 -15.07 9.06 11.10
N SER A 108 -14.09 9.65 10.40
CA SER A 108 -14.26 10.92 9.69
C SER A 108 -15.23 10.89 8.49
N GLY A 109 -15.77 9.73 8.12
CA GLY A 109 -16.72 9.57 7.00
C GLY A 109 -16.10 9.61 5.60
N ILE A 110 -14.79 9.82 5.47
CA ILE A 110 -14.11 9.84 4.17
C ILE A 110 -13.98 8.43 3.57
N SER A 111 -13.91 8.31 2.25
CA SER A 111 -13.61 7.04 1.57
C SER A 111 -12.10 6.72 1.62
N HIS A 112 -11.76 5.44 1.74
CA HIS A 112 -10.37 4.97 1.75
C HIS A 112 -9.68 4.97 0.39
N ASN A 113 -10.39 5.23 -0.71
CA ASN A 113 -9.79 5.44 -2.03
C ASN A 113 -8.68 4.43 -2.43
N HIS A 114 -8.94 3.13 -2.20
CA HIS A 114 -8.03 1.99 -2.43
C HIS A 114 -6.79 1.88 -1.53
N GLN A 115 -6.63 2.74 -0.53
CA GLN A 115 -5.51 2.66 0.43
C GLN A 115 -5.58 1.37 1.26
N MET A 116 -6.78 0.98 1.70
CA MET A 116 -6.97 -0.28 2.45
C MET A 116 -6.91 -1.52 1.57
N ASP A 117 -7.12 -1.40 0.25
CA ASP A 117 -6.94 -2.52 -0.67
C ASP A 117 -5.46 -2.93 -0.71
N VAL A 118 -4.55 -1.94 -0.75
CA VAL A 118 -3.10 -2.15 -0.65
C VAL A 118 -2.72 -2.84 0.67
N VAL A 119 -3.18 -2.30 1.81
CA VAL A 119 -2.86 -2.88 3.13
C VAL A 119 -3.36 -4.32 3.22
N LYS A 120 -4.63 -4.56 2.84
CA LYS A 120 -5.23 -5.89 2.90
C LYS A 120 -4.47 -6.89 2.04
N ALA A 121 -4.11 -6.51 0.82
CA ALA A 121 -3.43 -7.38 -0.13
C ALA A 121 -2.07 -7.84 0.38
N LEU A 122 -1.24 -6.88 0.80
CA LEU A 122 0.11 -7.15 1.30
C LEU A 122 0.07 -7.98 2.59
N SER A 123 -0.86 -7.68 3.50
CA SER A 123 -1.04 -8.47 4.72
C SER A 123 -1.49 -9.90 4.43
N LYS A 124 -2.45 -10.12 3.52
CA LYS A 124 -2.91 -11.47 3.15
C LYS A 124 -1.84 -12.29 2.42
N LYS A 125 -0.86 -11.63 1.79
CA LYS A 125 0.31 -12.27 1.20
C LYS A 125 1.47 -12.47 2.18
N ASN A 126 1.30 -12.08 3.45
CA ASN A 126 2.36 -12.11 4.47
C ASN A 126 3.60 -11.28 4.10
N TYR A 127 3.46 -10.24 3.28
CA TYR A 127 4.58 -9.34 2.97
C TYR A 127 4.77 -8.26 4.03
N ILE A 128 3.78 -8.04 4.89
CA ILE A 128 3.91 -7.07 5.99
C ILE A 128 4.64 -7.73 7.15
N GLN A 129 5.78 -7.16 7.56
CA GLN A 129 6.56 -7.63 8.71
C GLN A 129 5.70 -7.64 9.99
N GLY A 130 5.85 -8.68 10.81
CA GLY A 130 5.28 -8.81 12.16
C GLY A 130 5.71 -7.71 13.11
#